data_AF-A0A6C2CBQ4-F1
#
_entry.id   AF-A0A6C2CBQ4-F1
#
_cell.length_a   1.000
_cell.length_b   1.000
_cell.length_c   1.000
_cell.angle_alpha   90.00
_cell.angle_beta   90.00
_cell.angle_gamma   90.00
#
_symmetry.space_group_name_H-M   'P 1'
#
loop_
_entity.id
_entity.type
_entity.pdbx_description
1 polymer ?
#
loop_
_entity_poly.entity_id
_entity_poly.type
_entity_poly.pdbx_seq_one_letter_code
_entity_poly.pdbx_strand_id
1 'polypeptide(L)'
;MQTKFITALVIGLLLIGSSSARGPWRASESNTRGWQLMSPEERIEHQAKIRSFTKLEDCRSYQVSHHQLMEERAQQRGLAMAGGGHDICDHLKTEKPKP
;
A
#
# COMPACT_ATOMS: atom_id res chain seq x y z
N MET A 1 62.73 10.02 20.62
CA MET A 1 61.73 10.88 19.94
C MET A 1 60.37 10.19 20.13
N GLN A 2 59.69 10.28 21.27
CA GLN A 2 58.84 11.37 21.79
C GLN A 2 57.95 12.12 20.76
N THR A 3 56.65 12.12 21.10
CA THR A 3 55.48 12.83 20.55
C THR A 3 54.92 12.23 19.25
N LYS A 4 53.64 11.87 19.14
CA LYS A 4 52.47 12.77 19.26
C LYS A 4 51.14 12.01 19.55
N PHE A 5 50.46 12.45 20.60
CA PHE A 5 49.00 12.69 20.75
C PHE A 5 48.02 11.62 20.23
N ILE A 6 47.39 10.81 21.09
CA ILE A 6 46.04 11.07 21.68
C ILE A 6 45.13 11.88 20.76
N THR A 7 44.30 11.19 19.97
CA THR A 7 42.97 11.63 19.50
C THR A 7 42.16 10.37 19.22
N ALA A 8 41.25 10.02 20.13
CA ALA A 8 39.82 10.37 20.00
C ALA A 8 39.03 9.23 19.35
N LEU A 9 38.42 8.41 20.21
CA LEU A 9 37.01 8.04 20.17
C LEU A 9 36.29 8.40 18.87
N VAL A 10 36.17 7.44 17.95
CA VAL A 10 35.04 7.42 17.02
C VAL A 10 34.53 5.99 16.95
N ILE A 11 33.59 5.71 17.85
CA ILE A 11 32.65 4.61 17.75
C ILE A 11 32.02 4.73 16.35
N GLY A 12 32.33 3.79 15.47
CA GLY A 12 31.72 3.67 14.16
C GLY A 12 30.26 3.23 14.27
N LEU A 13 29.39 4.13 14.75
CA LEU A 13 27.95 4.01 14.64
C LEU A 13 27.54 4.70 13.34
N LEU A 14 27.79 4.04 12.21
CA LEU A 14 27.33 4.51 10.91
C LEU A 14 26.27 3.55 10.38
N LEU A 15 25.09 4.14 10.17
CA LEU A 15 23.98 3.69 9.33
C LEU A 15 23.01 2.70 9.98
N ILE A 16 22.22 3.19 10.94
CA ILE A 16 20.80 2.81 10.99
C ILE A 16 20.16 3.47 9.76
N GLY A 17 20.36 2.86 8.59
CA GLY A 17 19.53 3.12 7.43
C GLY A 17 18.16 2.55 7.76
N SER A 18 17.24 3.38 8.24
CA SER A 18 15.82 3.06 8.23
C SER A 18 15.39 3.04 6.76
N SER A 19 15.73 1.97 6.06
CA SER A 19 15.06 1.59 4.83
C SER A 19 13.62 1.33 5.22
N SER A 20 12.78 2.36 5.18
CA SER A 20 11.34 2.21 5.11
C SER A 20 11.05 1.63 3.73
N ALA A 21 11.44 0.37 3.51
CA ALA A 21 10.90 -0.42 2.44
C ALA A 21 9.41 -0.46 2.74
N ARG A 22 8.64 0.31 1.96
CA ARG A 22 7.18 0.30 2.07
C ARG A 22 6.79 -1.15 1.80
N GLY A 23 6.35 -1.83 2.86
CA GLY A 23 6.05 -3.26 2.78
C GLY A 23 4.99 -3.53 1.70
N PRO A 24 4.76 -4.82 1.36
CA PRO A 24 3.75 -5.17 0.37
C PRO A 24 2.42 -4.47 0.68
N TRP A 25 1.79 -3.89 -0.34
CA TRP A 25 0.54 -3.13 -0.22
C TRP A 25 -0.49 -3.87 0.66
N ARG A 26 -1.18 -3.13 1.54
CA ARG A 26 -2.17 -3.67 2.49
C ARG A 26 -3.50 -2.97 2.34
N ALA A 27 -4.58 -3.76 2.27
CA ALA A 27 -5.93 -3.22 2.27
C ALA A 27 -6.31 -2.74 3.68
N SER A 28 -7.00 -1.61 3.77
CA SER A 28 -7.43 -1.00 5.02
C SER A 28 -8.62 -0.08 4.77
N GLU A 29 -9.31 0.32 5.83
CA GLU A 29 -10.37 1.33 5.74
C GLU A 29 -9.91 2.64 5.07
N SER A 30 -8.65 3.03 5.27
CA SER A 30 -8.10 4.29 4.74
C SER A 30 -7.78 4.28 3.24
N ASN A 31 -7.74 3.11 2.60
CA ASN A 31 -7.37 3.00 1.19
C ASN A 31 -8.33 2.14 0.36
N THR A 32 -9.22 1.37 0.99
CA THR A 32 -10.23 0.58 0.29
C THR A 32 -11.59 1.25 0.40
N ARG A 33 -12.08 1.79 -0.71
CA ARG A 33 -13.44 2.32 -0.76
C ARG A 33 -14.46 1.20 -0.54
N GLY A 34 -15.47 1.47 0.28
CA GLY A 34 -16.50 0.49 0.64
C GLY A 34 -16.05 -0.53 1.68
N TRP A 35 -14.93 -0.30 2.39
CA TRP A 35 -14.39 -1.24 3.39
C TRP A 35 -15.42 -1.79 4.38
N GLN A 36 -16.33 -0.94 4.88
CA GLN A 36 -17.37 -1.34 5.84
C GLN A 36 -18.51 -2.17 5.23
N LEU A 37 -18.55 -2.28 3.90
CA LEU A 37 -19.51 -3.08 3.14
C LEU A 37 -18.93 -4.45 2.73
N MET A 38 -17.66 -4.70 3.05
CA MET A 38 -16.96 -5.95 2.78
C MET A 38 -16.93 -6.85 4.02
N SER A 39 -17.04 -8.17 3.81
CA SER A 39 -16.77 -9.15 4.86
C SER A 39 -15.26 -9.22 5.18
N PRO A 40 -14.87 -9.78 6.34
CA PRO A 40 -13.47 -10.06 6.65
C PRO A 40 -12.76 -10.89 5.57
N GLU A 41 -13.43 -11.90 5.03
CA GLU A 41 -12.93 -12.78 3.98
C GLU A 41 -12.72 -12.02 2.67
N GLU A 42 -13.70 -11.22 2.26
CA GLU A 42 -13.60 -10.39 1.05
C GLU A 42 -12.45 -9.39 1.14
N ARG A 43 -12.13 -8.88 2.34
CA ARG A 43 -10.99 -7.97 2.54
C ARG A 43 -9.65 -8.70 2.32
N ILE A 44 -9.54 -9.95 2.74
CA ILE A 44 -8.36 -10.78 2.49
C ILE A 44 -8.22 -11.07 1.00
N GLU A 45 -9.31 -11.44 0.34
CA GLU A 45 -9.34 -11.71 -1.10
C GLU A 45 -9.03 -10.48 -1.93
N HIS A 46 -9.61 -9.32 -1.57
CA HIS A 46 -9.29 -8.04 -2.20
C HIS A 46 -7.80 -7.72 -2.08
N GLN A 47 -7.22 -7.92 -0.90
CA GLN A 47 -5.78 -7.73 -0.72
C GLN A 47 -4.93 -8.66 -1.57
N ALA A 48 -5.29 -9.94 -1.62
CA ALA A 48 -4.59 -10.91 -2.45
C ALA A 48 -4.71 -10.57 -3.94
N LYS A 49 -5.92 -10.16 -4.38
CA LYS A 49 -6.19 -9.79 -5.76
C LYS A 49 -5.40 -8.56 -6.20
N ILE A 50 -5.40 -7.50 -5.40
CA ILE A 50 -4.64 -6.28 -5.71
C ILE A 50 -3.14 -6.60 -5.83
N ARG A 51 -2.58 -7.37 -4.89
CA ARG A 51 -1.17 -7.78 -4.92
C ARG A 51 -0.81 -8.71 -6.07
N SER A 52 -1.80 -9.32 -6.73
CA SER A 52 -1.58 -10.22 -7.87
C SER A 52 -1.44 -9.50 -9.21
N PHE A 53 -1.88 -8.24 -9.30
CA PHE A 53 -1.76 -7.48 -10.54
C PHE A 53 -0.31 -7.06 -10.77
N THR A 54 0.14 -7.21 -12.00
CA THR A 54 1.42 -6.68 -12.50
C THR A 54 1.21 -5.54 -13.49
N LYS A 55 -0.02 -5.40 -14.03
CA LYS A 55 -0.39 -4.37 -14.98
C LYS A 55 -1.35 -3.36 -14.35
N LEU A 56 -1.04 -2.08 -14.55
CA LEU A 56 -1.85 -0.97 -14.05
C LEU A 56 -3.27 -0.98 -14.62
N GLU A 57 -3.44 -1.34 -15.89
CA GLU A 57 -4.73 -1.39 -16.59
C GLU A 57 -5.66 -2.47 -16.01
N ASP A 58 -5.12 -3.66 -15.71
CA ASP A 58 -5.86 -4.76 -15.11
C ASP A 58 -6.31 -4.40 -13.69
N CYS A 59 -5.41 -3.80 -12.91
CA CYS A 59 -5.72 -3.31 -11.57
C CYS A 59 -6.84 -2.25 -11.58
N ARG A 60 -6.76 -1.28 -12.51
CA ARG A 60 -7.79 -0.23 -12.65
C ARG A 60 -9.15 -0.79 -13.04
N SER A 61 -9.16 -1.77 -13.94
CA SER A 61 -10.39 -2.43 -14.37
C SER A 61 -11.07 -3.13 -13.18
N TYR A 62 -10.26 -3.81 -12.35
CA TYR A 62 -10.74 -4.38 -11.09
C TYR A 62 -11.17 -3.33 -10.07
N GLN A 63 -10.44 -2.22 -9.93
CA GLN A 63 -10.80 -1.13 -9.02
C GLN A 63 -12.18 -0.55 -9.35
N VAL A 64 -12.48 -0.35 -10.65
CA VAL A 64 -13.78 0.16 -11.10
C VAL A 64 -14.90 -0.84 -10.81
N SER A 65 -14.72 -2.12 -11.13
CA SER A 65 -15.75 -3.12 -10.88
C SER A 65 -15.99 -3.34 -9.39
N HIS A 66 -14.92 -3.37 -8.59
CA HIS A 66 -15.02 -3.43 -7.13
C HIS A 66 -15.75 -2.20 -6.58
N HIS A 67 -15.47 -1.01 -7.11
CA HIS A 67 -16.15 0.21 -6.72
C HIS A 67 -17.66 0.14 -6.97
N GLN A 68 -18.07 -0.27 -8.17
CA GLN A 68 -19.48 -0.42 -8.54
C GLN A 68 -20.20 -1.41 -7.61
N LEU A 69 -19.57 -2.56 -7.32
CA LEU A 69 -20.12 -3.53 -6.38
C LEU A 69 -20.34 -2.92 -4.98
N MET A 70 -19.42 -2.09 -4.50
CA MET A 70 -19.59 -1.40 -3.22
C MET A 70 -20.68 -0.34 -3.28
N GLU A 71 -20.85 0.35 -4.40
CA GLU A 71 -21.94 1.31 -4.60
C GLU A 71 -23.31 0.62 -4.56
N GLU A 72 -23.45 -0.51 -5.26
CA GLU A 72 -24.67 -1.32 -5.24
C GLU A 72 -25.01 -1.80 -3.82
N ARG A 73 -24.03 -2.30 -3.07
CA ARG A 73 -24.23 -2.72 -1.67
C ARG A 73 -24.61 -1.55 -0.77
N ALA A 74 -24.04 -0.37 -0.99
CA ALA A 74 -24.39 0.83 -0.22
C ALA A 74 -25.85 1.22 -0.48
N GLN A 75 -26.26 1.26 -1.75
CA GLN A 75 -27.64 1.55 -2.15
C GLN A 75 -28.64 0.57 -1.57
N GLN A 76 -28.34 -0.74 -1.61
CA GLN A 76 -29.19 -1.79 -1.02
C GLN A 76 -29.40 -1.60 0.49
N ARG A 77 -28.46 -0.97 1.18
CA ARG A 77 -28.52 -0.70 2.63
C ARG A 77 -29.01 0.71 2.96
N GLY A 78 -29.38 1.52 1.96
CA GLY A 78 -29.75 2.92 2.15
C GLY A 78 -28.60 3.80 2.68
N LEU A 79 -27.35 3.39 2.44
CA LEU A 79 -26.16 4.11 2.87
C LEU A 79 -25.59 4.94 1.72
N ALA A 80 -25.08 6.12 2.02
CA ALA A 80 -24.24 6.86 1.10
C ALA A 80 -22.82 6.28 1.11
N MET A 81 -22.23 6.09 -0.08
CA MET A 81 -20.82 5.75 -0.19
C MET A 81 -19.96 6.91 0.30
N ALA A 82 -19.01 6.62 1.20
CA ALA A 82 -18.02 7.60 1.60
C ALA A 82 -17.17 8.01 0.39
N GLY A 83 -17.16 9.30 0.08
CA GLY A 83 -16.27 9.89 -0.93
C GLY A 83 -14.81 9.86 -0.47
N GLY A 84 -13.89 9.93 -1.43
CA GLY A 84 -12.45 9.86 -1.17
C GLY A 84 -11.91 8.43 -1.01
N GLY A 85 -10.59 8.30 -1.06
CA GLY A 85 -9.84 7.04 -1.03
C GLY A 85 -8.54 7.17 -1.82
N HIS A 86 -7.47 6.54 -1.34
CA HIS A 86 -6.22 6.45 -2.10
C HIS A 86 -6.39 5.56 -3.34
N ASP A 87 -5.63 5.84 -4.42
CA ASP A 87 -5.59 4.95 -5.58
C ASP A 87 -4.88 3.64 -5.19
N ILE A 88 -5.65 2.57 -5.09
CA ILE A 88 -5.15 1.25 -4.69
C ILE A 88 -4.14 0.67 -5.70
N CYS A 89 -4.15 1.15 -6.94
CA CYS A 89 -3.26 0.72 -8.01
C CYS A 89 -2.00 1.59 -8.14
N ASP A 90 -1.82 2.62 -7.30
CA ASP A 90 -0.65 3.52 -7.35
C ASP A 90 0.69 2.78 -7.24
N HIS A 91 0.73 1.67 -6.50
CA HIS A 91 1.93 0.87 -6.31
C HIS A 91 2.48 0.28 -7.62
N LEU A 92 1.67 0.18 -8.68
CA LEU A 92 2.08 -0.31 -10.00
C LEU A 92 2.63 0.80 -10.91
N LYS A 93 2.48 2.09 -10.54
CA LYS A 93 2.95 3.22 -11.35
C LYS A 93 4.48 3.36 -11.33
N THR A 94 5.18 2.67 -10.42
CA THR A 94 6.63 2.82 -10.19
C THR A 94 7.47 1.58 -10.48
N GLU A 95 6.89 0.49 -11.00
CA GLU A 95 7.69 -0.67 -11.41
C GLU A 95 8.41 -0.37 -12.73
N LYS A 96 9.61 0.23 -12.63
CA LYS A 96 10.60 0.08 -13.69
C LYS A 96 10.82 -1.43 -13.89
N PRO A 97 10.84 -1.95 -15.14
CA PRO A 97 11.06 -3.38 -15.37
C PRO A 97 12.35 -3.81 -14.67
N LYS A 98 12.26 -4.91 -13.92
CA LYS A 98 13.42 -5.55 -13.28
C LYS A 98 14.37 -6.01 -14.40
N PRO A 99 15.65 -5.58 -14.41
CA PRO A 99 16.62 -6.03 -15.41
C PRO A 99 16.88 -7.53 -15.31
#